data_AF-A0AAU1VY47-F1
#
_entry.id   AF-A0AAU1VY47-F1
#
_cell.length_a   1.000
_cell.length_b   1.000
_cell.length_c   1.000
_cell.angle_alpha   90.00
_cell.angle_beta   90.00
_cell.angle_gamma   90.00
#
_symmetry.space_group_name_H-M   'P 1'
#
loop_
_entity.id
_entity.type
_entity.pdbx_description
1 polymer ?
#
loop_
_entity_poly.entity_id
_entity_poly.type
_entity_poly.pdbx_seq_one_letter_code
_entity_poly.pdbx_strand_id
1 'polypeptide(L)'
;MYEKSSRLDKLRFLLRVQEQQLDVTRRWIADEERRQAERIQGEKARPPQPDWVLELGIGVGAKPVEIHAGHCYAIGRRRKAVTREQALAALAEGVDACTHCRPDTDLGLL
;
A
#
# COMPACT_ATOMS: atom_id res chain seq x y z
N MET A 1 -30.24 35.81 -43.35
CA MET A 1 -29.06 35.34 -44.09
C MET A 1 -28.26 34.42 -43.19
N TYR A 2 -28.25 33.12 -43.46
CA TYR A 2 -27.41 32.15 -42.73
C TYR A 2 -26.18 31.89 -43.58
N GLU A 3 -25.07 32.56 -43.27
CA GLU A 3 -23.80 32.32 -43.95
C GLU A 3 -23.29 30.94 -43.52
N LYS A 4 -23.37 29.96 -44.43
CA LYS A 4 -22.89 28.60 -44.17
C LYS A 4 -21.37 28.67 -43.99
N SER A 5 -20.90 28.38 -42.78
CA SER A 5 -19.47 28.23 -42.47
C SER A 5 -18.75 27.44 -43.56
N SER A 6 -17.70 28.04 -44.12
CA SER A 6 -16.95 27.45 -45.22
C SER A 6 -16.25 26.17 -44.75
N ARG A 7 -15.90 25.30 -45.69
CA ARG A 7 -15.11 24.09 -45.37
C ARG A 7 -13.79 24.44 -44.68
N LEU A 8 -13.17 25.56 -45.05
CA LEU A 8 -11.93 26.04 -44.44
C LEU A 8 -12.13 26.41 -42.97
N ASP A 9 -13.24 27.06 -42.62
CA ASP A 9 -13.52 27.45 -41.22
C ASP A 9 -13.75 26.23 -40.33
N LYS A 10 -14.45 25.21 -40.86
CA LYS A 10 -14.63 23.93 -40.17
C LYS A 10 -13.31 23.21 -39.92
N LEU A 11 -12.41 23.21 -40.90
CA LEU A 11 -11.08 22.59 -40.74
C LEU A 11 -10.21 23.35 -39.73
N ARG A 12 -10.25 24.69 -39.74
CA ARG A 12 -9.56 25.51 -38.74
C ARG A 12 -10.11 25.31 -37.33
N PHE A 13 -11.42 25.14 -37.20
CA PHE A 13 -12.04 24.79 -35.92
C PHE A 13 -11.60 23.41 -35.43
N LEU A 14 -11.64 22.40 -36.31
CA LEU A 14 -11.19 21.05 -36.00
C LEU A 14 -9.72 21.03 -35.55
N LEU A 15 -8.85 21.80 -36.21
CA LEU A 15 -7.45 21.92 -35.82
C LEU A 15 -7.31 22.39 -34.37
N ARG A 16 -8.01 23.47 -33.97
CA ARG A 16 -7.96 23.97 -32.59
C ARG A 16 -8.46 22.95 -31.57
N VAL A 17 -9.52 22.22 -31.92
CA VAL A 17 -10.06 21.14 -31.06
C VAL A 17 -9.03 20.03 -30.90
N GLN A 18 -8.36 19.63 -31.97
CA GLN A 18 -7.31 18.59 -31.93
C GLN A 18 -6.10 19.04 -31.10
N GLU A 19 -5.67 20.29 -31.22
CA GLU A 19 -4.60 20.86 -30.40
C GLU A 19 -4.98 20.82 -28.91
N GLN A 20 -6.19 21.24 -28.57
CA GLN A 20 -6.68 21.17 -27.19
C GLN A 20 -6.74 19.72 -26.67
N GLN A 21 -7.24 18.78 -27.48
CA GLN A 21 -7.32 17.37 -27.11
C GLN A 21 -5.94 16.73 -26.94
N LEU A 22 -4.96 17.14 -27.76
CA LEU A 22 -3.59 16.70 -27.64
C LEU A 22 -2.97 17.16 -26.32
N ASP A 23 -3.21 18.42 -25.92
CA ASP A 23 -2.72 18.94 -24.65
C ASP A 23 -3.35 18.26 -23.44
N VAL A 24 -4.65 17.93 -23.50
CA VAL A 24 -5.32 17.12 -22.47
C VAL A 24 -4.68 15.73 -22.39
N THR A 25 -4.47 15.10 -23.54
CA THR A 25 -3.87 13.76 -23.61
C THR A 25 -2.46 13.75 -23.03
N ARG A 26 -1.64 14.78 -23.34
CA ARG A 26 -0.29 14.95 -22.76
C ARG A 26 -0.33 15.03 -21.23
N ARG A 27 -1.30 15.73 -20.65
CA ARG A 27 -1.45 15.80 -19.19
C ARG A 27 -1.79 14.45 -18.58
N TRP A 28 -2.72 13.71 -19.20
CA TRP A 28 -3.05 12.36 -18.75
C TRP A 28 -1.86 11.40 -18.81
N ILE A 29 -1.05 11.49 -19.87
CA ILE A 29 0.19 10.72 -19.98
C ILE A 29 1.13 11.04 -18.81
N ALA A 30 1.40 12.33 -18.55
CA ALA A 30 2.28 12.74 -17.45
C ALA A 30 1.76 12.30 -16.07
N ASP A 31 0.44 12.35 -15.84
CA ASP A 31 -0.17 11.86 -14.60
C ASP A 31 -0.01 10.35 -14.44
N GLU A 32 -0.15 9.59 -15.52
CA GLU A 32 0.00 8.14 -15.51
C GLU A 32 1.46 7.72 -15.33
N GLU A 33 2.39 8.40 -16.00
CA GLU A 33 3.83 8.22 -15.79
C GLU A 33 4.23 8.48 -14.34
N ARG A 34 3.69 9.54 -13.72
CA ARG A 34 3.90 9.83 -12.29
C ARG A 34 3.40 8.68 -11.41
N ARG A 35 2.18 8.18 -11.64
CA ARG A 35 1.63 7.05 -10.88
C ARG A 35 2.46 5.78 -11.02
N GLN A 36 2.95 5.49 -12.24
CA GLN A 36 3.82 4.34 -12.47
C GLN A 36 5.16 4.49 -11.74
N ALA A 37 5.76 5.68 -11.78
CA ALA A 37 6.98 5.96 -11.04
C ALA A 37 6.77 5.79 -9.53
N GLU A 38 5.70 6.35 -8.97
CA GLU A 38 5.33 6.19 -7.56
C GLU A 38 5.13 4.72 -7.18
N ARG A 39 4.48 3.92 -8.03
CA ARG A 39 4.30 2.47 -7.78
C ARG A 39 5.63 1.73 -7.74
N ILE A 40 6.49 1.96 -8.73
CA ILE A 40 7.82 1.34 -8.80
C ILE A 40 8.68 1.74 -7.60
N GLN A 41 8.66 3.03 -7.22
CA GLN A 41 9.38 3.51 -6.04
C GLN A 41 8.81 2.91 -4.75
N GLY A 42 7.47 2.82 -4.64
CA GLY A 42 6.81 2.19 -3.50
C GLY A 42 7.14 0.70 -3.37
N GLU A 43 7.25 -0.03 -4.47
CA GLU A 43 7.68 -1.43 -4.48
C GLU A 43 9.15 -1.57 -4.06
N LYS A 44 10.05 -0.73 -4.59
CA LYS A 44 11.48 -0.74 -4.24
C LYS A 44 11.75 -0.31 -2.79
N ALA A 45 10.99 0.66 -2.30
CA ALA A 45 11.14 1.22 -0.96
C ALA A 45 10.31 0.46 0.09
N ARG A 46 9.51 -0.54 -0.31
CA ARG A 46 8.71 -1.33 0.63
C ARG A 46 9.66 -2.03 1.61
N PRO A 47 9.50 -1.78 2.94
CA PRO A 47 10.28 -2.51 3.93
C PRO A 47 10.06 -4.01 3.76
N PRO A 48 11.08 -4.84 4.05
CA PRO A 48 10.90 -6.28 4.09
C PRO A 48 9.77 -6.62 5.05
N GLN A 49 9.08 -7.74 4.79
CA GLN A 49 8.11 -8.25 5.75
C GLN A 49 8.83 -8.49 7.09
N PRO A 50 8.29 -7.98 8.21
CA PRO A 50 8.93 -8.19 9.50
C PRO A 50 8.81 -9.67 9.88
N ASP A 51 9.86 -10.26 10.43
CA ASP A 51 9.84 -11.67 10.84
C ASP A 51 8.84 -11.93 11.96
N TRP A 52 8.59 -10.94 12.82
CA TRP A 52 7.71 -11.04 13.98
C TRP A 52 6.77 -9.85 14.07
N VAL A 53 5.55 -10.14 14.49
CA VAL A 53 4.47 -9.16 14.58
C VAL A 53 3.73 -9.32 15.89
N LEU A 54 3.50 -8.20 16.55
CA LEU A 54 2.67 -8.10 17.74
C LEU A 54 1.29 -7.58 17.35
N GLU A 55 0.26 -8.39 17.56
CA GLU A 55 -1.14 -7.99 17.41
C GLU A 55 -1.61 -7.21 18.64
N LEU A 56 -2.37 -6.15 18.40
CA LEU A 56 -2.90 -5.25 19.41
C LEU A 56 -4.43 -5.37 19.45
N GLY A 57 -4.98 -5.24 20.66
CA GLY A 57 -6.42 -5.23 20.87
C GLY A 57 -7.12 -3.98 20.33
N ILE A 58 -8.37 -3.80 20.75
CA ILE A 58 -9.20 -2.67 20.33
C ILE A 58 -9.07 -1.53 21.34
N GLY A 59 -8.97 -0.29 20.87
CA GLY A 59 -8.96 0.92 21.70
C GLY A 59 -7.63 1.67 21.72
N VAL A 60 -7.64 2.88 22.26
CA VAL A 60 -6.41 3.67 22.46
C VAL A 60 -5.62 3.06 23.62
N GLY A 61 -4.33 2.83 23.43
CA GLY A 61 -3.49 2.13 24.41
C GLY A 61 -3.81 0.63 24.53
N ALA A 62 -4.40 0.03 23.49
CA ALA A 62 -4.76 -1.37 23.49
C ALA A 62 -3.55 -2.26 23.82
N LYS A 63 -3.79 -3.23 24.69
CA LYS A 63 -2.78 -4.19 25.11
C LYS A 63 -2.39 -5.13 23.96
N PRO A 64 -1.15 -5.64 23.98
CA PRO A 64 -0.75 -6.81 23.21
C PRO A 64 -1.74 -7.96 23.39
N VAL A 65 -2.08 -8.64 22.29
CA VAL A 65 -3.00 -9.80 22.31
C VAL A 65 -2.22 -11.06 21.97
N GLU A 66 -1.54 -11.07 20.83
CA GLU A 66 -0.90 -12.28 20.32
C GLU A 66 0.38 -11.91 19.54
N ILE A 67 1.40 -12.77 19.64
CA ILE A 67 2.61 -12.72 18.81
C ILE A 67 2.42 -13.64 17.62
N HIS A 68 2.91 -13.22 16.45
CA HIS A 68 2.87 -13.98 15.21
C HIS A 68 4.21 -13.94 14.47
N ALA A 69 4.51 -14.99 13.72
CA ALA A 69 5.44 -14.91 12.61
C ALA A 69 4.87 -13.98 11.51
N GLY A 70 5.75 -13.23 10.84
CA GLY A 70 5.39 -12.20 9.86
C GLY A 70 4.55 -12.66 8.68
N HIS A 71 4.69 -13.92 8.32
CA HIS A 71 3.99 -14.57 7.22
C HIS A 71 2.63 -15.16 7.62
N CYS A 72 2.21 -15.00 8.88
CA CYS A 72 0.96 -15.59 9.35
C CYS A 72 -0.25 -14.91 8.70
N TYR A 73 -1.17 -15.72 8.17
CA TYR A 73 -2.38 -15.22 7.53
C TYR A 73 -3.42 -14.71 8.54
N ALA A 74 -3.33 -15.15 9.80
CA ALA A 74 -4.30 -14.86 10.85
C ALA A 74 -4.05 -13.52 11.56
N ILE A 75 -2.97 -12.81 11.22
CA ILE A 75 -2.61 -11.55 11.88
C ILE A 75 -3.70 -10.50 11.67
N GLY A 76 -4.23 -9.96 12.76
CA GLY A 76 -5.20 -8.88 12.76
C GLY A 76 -4.69 -7.57 12.16
N ARG A 77 -5.62 -6.66 11.86
CA ARG A 77 -5.29 -5.37 11.22
C ARG A 77 -4.47 -4.44 12.13
N ARG A 78 -4.62 -4.55 13.45
CA ARG A 78 -3.93 -3.72 14.43
C ARG A 78 -2.68 -4.45 14.86
N ARG A 79 -1.57 -4.13 14.21
CA ARG A 79 -0.34 -4.89 14.36
C ARG A 79 0.88 -3.99 14.30
N LYS A 80 1.93 -4.41 14.99
CA LYS A 80 3.22 -3.72 15.02
C LYS A 80 4.34 -4.71 14.71
N ALA A 81 5.24 -4.34 13.81
CA ALA A 81 6.49 -5.07 13.61
C ALA A 81 7.34 -5.00 14.89
N VAL A 82 7.85 -6.15 15.32
CA VAL A 82 8.70 -6.25 16.51
C VAL A 82 9.98 -7.03 16.18
N THR A 83 11.06 -6.76 16.93
CA THR A 83 12.28 -7.56 16.81
C THR A 83 12.09 -8.94 17.45
N ARG A 84 13.01 -9.86 17.17
CA ARG A 84 13.04 -11.18 17.81
C ARG A 84 13.06 -11.07 19.33
N GLU A 85 13.86 -10.16 19.88
CA GLU A 85 14.01 -9.94 21.32
C GLU A 85 12.72 -9.37 21.93
N GLN A 86 12.05 -8.46 21.23
CA GLN A 86 10.76 -7.93 21.65
C GLN A 86 9.67 -8.99 21.63
N ALA A 87 9.68 -9.89 20.63
CA ALA A 87 8.75 -11.01 20.58
C ALA A 87 8.97 -11.99 21.74
N LEU A 88 10.23 -12.36 22.01
CA LEU A 88 10.61 -13.18 23.15
C LEU A 88 10.20 -12.55 24.49
N ALA A 89 10.45 -11.24 24.66
CA ALA A 89 10.07 -10.51 25.86
C ALA A 89 8.54 -10.48 26.04
N ALA A 90 7.78 -10.21 24.98
CA ALA A 90 6.32 -10.21 25.04
C ALA A 90 5.75 -11.60 25.42
N LEU A 91 6.29 -12.67 24.85
CA LEU A 91 5.91 -14.03 25.23
C LEU A 91 6.25 -14.32 26.70
N ALA A 92 7.41 -13.88 27.17
CA ALA A 92 7.79 -14.01 28.58
C ALA A 92 6.92 -13.19 29.53
N GLU A 93 6.39 -12.05 29.07
CA GLU A 93 5.42 -11.20 29.78
C GLU A 93 3.99 -11.78 29.75
N GLY A 94 3.77 -12.91 29.07
CA GLY A 94 2.49 -13.62 29.03
C GLY A 94 1.57 -13.21 27.89
N VAL A 95 2.08 -12.56 26.84
CA VAL A 95 1.35 -12.40 25.58
C VAL A 95 1.25 -13.76 24.89
N ASP A 96 0.08 -14.08 24.33
CA ASP A 96 -0.15 -15.38 23.72
C ASP A 96 0.68 -15.56 22.43
N ALA A 97 1.10 -16.79 22.17
CA ALA A 97 1.68 -17.16 20.88
C ALA A 97 0.58 -17.65 19.94
N CYS A 98 0.59 -17.15 18.70
CA CYS A 98 -0.39 -17.56 17.71
C CYS A 98 -0.37 -19.06 17.45
N THR A 99 -1.51 -19.70 17.67
CA THR A 99 -1.66 -21.15 17.48
C THR A 99 -1.52 -21.60 16.02
N HIS A 100 -1.73 -20.69 15.06
CA HIS A 100 -1.63 -21.00 13.63
C HIS A 100 -0.20 -21.00 13.09
N CYS A 101 0.62 -20.02 13.49
CA CYS A 101 2.01 -19.93 13.04
C CYS A 101 3.04 -20.38 14.09
N ARG A 102 2.61 -20.65 15.33
CA ARG A 102 3.45 -21.16 16.42
C ARG A 102 4.81 -20.45 16.57
N PRO A 103 4.79 -19.12 16.74
CA PRO A 103 6.03 -18.34 16.79
C PRO A 103 6.88 -18.67 18.01
N ASP A 104 6.28 -19.15 19.10
CA ASP A 104 6.98 -19.68 20.27
C ASP A 104 7.94 -20.83 19.93
N THR A 105 7.51 -21.70 19.02
CA THR A 105 8.30 -22.86 18.55
C THR A 105 9.42 -22.40 17.64
N ASP A 106 9.12 -21.51 16.68
CA ASP A 106 10.13 -20.94 15.78
C ASP A 106 11.15 -20.08 16.54
N LEU A 107 10.74 -19.46 17.65
CA LEU A 107 11.61 -18.72 18.56
C LEU A 107 12.41 -19.62 19.51
N GLY A 108 12.07 -20.91 19.61
CA GLY A 108 12.76 -21.91 20.41
C GLY A 108 12.39 -21.92 21.90
N LEU A 109 11.18 -21.49 22.25
CA LEU A 109 10.66 -21.52 23.63
C LEU A 109 9.98 -22.85 23.99
N LEU A 110 9.48 -23.59 22.99
CA LEU A 110 8.80 -24.89 23.13
C LEU A 110 9.47 -25.99 22.32
#